data_AF-V5W660-F1
#
_entry.id   AF-V5W660-F1
#
_cell.length_a   1.000
_cell.length_b   1.000
_cell.length_c   1.000
_cell.angle_alpha   90.00
_cell.angle_beta   90.00
_cell.angle_gamma   90.00
#
_symmetry.space_group_name_H-M   'P 1'
#
loop_
_entity.id
_entity.type
_entity.pdbx_description
1 polymer ?
#
loop_
_entity_poly.entity_id
_entity_poly.type
_entity_poly.pdbx_seq_one_letter_code
_entity_poly.pdbx_strand_id
1 'polypeptide(L)'
;MYTVGLDVDRLVSTVKILPYAGNSCINSPLAFIALGTIYLFKRQSAGNLSFSTKASAVTKNTYTSYINLPPISVHVPKRAPLTDNDLGYFLAGLIEGDGWFGYKQLYIIFAEEDTSLAYYIKKRIGHGNVYKIKDKKAVRYICKNKAGLSIILFLINGKLLSNHKYDQLIKHNYSEHYSINILPPLKKLTLDNYWLAGFTQADGCFYISVVKSKTHSTGYSVRLEYSIKQNDKLPLHLLYEELQMGNLSQYHTGIWCYKSTGFKTAFKLISYFDQYNTFAGKYTSYLKFRKVYIMITEGKHLEDKGVKKILSIATKGSSETNKYARGLMF
;
A
#
# COMPACT_ATOMS: atom_id res chain seq x y z
N MET A 1 33.19 -7.08 63.13
CA MET A 1 33.82 -6.72 61.85
C MET A 1 32.69 -6.29 60.90
N TYR A 2 32.59 -4.98 60.63
CA TYR A 2 31.85 -4.23 59.58
C TYR A 2 30.49 -4.78 59.05
N THR A 3 29.32 -4.17 59.33
CA THR A 3 28.59 -3.04 58.62
C THR A 3 28.15 -3.39 57.18
N VAL A 4 26.99 -3.08 56.56
CA VAL A 4 25.92 -2.03 56.61
C VAL A 4 24.69 -2.64 55.87
N GLY A 5 23.42 -2.52 56.32
CA GLY A 5 22.39 -1.50 55.97
C GLY A 5 21.80 -1.66 54.55
N LEU A 6 20.53 -1.37 54.21
CA LEU A 6 19.49 -0.53 54.78
C LEU A 6 18.13 -0.89 54.14
N ASP A 7 17.09 -0.36 54.75
CA ASP A 7 15.68 -0.75 54.74
C ASP A 7 14.81 0.27 53.95
N VAL A 8 13.50 -0.01 53.87
CA VAL A 8 12.35 0.94 53.86
C VAL A 8 11.60 1.32 52.56
N ASP A 9 10.34 0.84 52.55
CA ASP A 9 9.04 1.37 52.12
C ASP A 9 8.61 1.69 50.67
N ARG A 10 7.41 1.19 50.38
CA ARG A 10 6.61 1.40 49.16
C ARG A 10 5.30 2.09 49.54
N LEU A 11 5.20 3.38 49.23
CA LEU A 11 4.00 4.20 49.44
C LEU A 11 3.05 4.12 48.24
N VAL A 12 1.77 3.84 48.54
CA VAL A 12 0.63 3.85 47.62
C VAL A 12 0.11 5.29 47.47
N SER A 13 -0.22 5.71 46.25
CA SER A 13 -1.18 6.81 46.06
C SER A 13 -2.12 6.54 44.88
N THR A 14 -3.42 6.52 45.19
CA THR A 14 -4.54 6.57 44.25
C THR A 14 -4.90 8.03 43.95
N VAL A 15 -5.05 8.38 42.67
CA VAL A 15 -5.75 9.60 42.24
C VAL A 15 -6.79 9.21 41.17
N LYS A 16 -8.07 9.26 41.56
CA LYS A 16 -9.22 9.46 40.67
C LYS A 16 -9.29 10.95 40.35
N ILE A 17 -9.59 11.37 39.11
CA ILE A 17 -10.53 12.46 38.72
C ILE A 17 -10.77 12.44 37.20
N LEU A 18 -12.07 12.27 36.86
CA LEU A 18 -12.95 12.74 35.77
C LEU A 18 -12.64 12.66 34.25
N PRO A 19 -13.69 12.46 33.40
CA PRO A 19 -13.60 12.16 31.98
C PRO A 19 -13.54 13.45 31.14
N TYR A 20 -12.73 13.43 30.09
CA TYR A 20 -12.73 14.51 29.09
C TYR A 20 -13.10 13.97 27.71
N ALA A 21 -14.21 14.48 27.19
CA ALA A 21 -14.62 14.34 25.81
C ALA A 21 -13.72 15.25 24.94
N GLY A 22 -12.95 14.63 24.05
CA GLY A 22 -12.10 15.33 23.10
C GLY A 22 -11.99 14.54 21.81
N ASN A 23 -12.84 14.88 20.84
CA ASN A 23 -12.80 14.37 19.48
C ASN A 23 -11.45 14.72 18.81
N SER A 24 -10.60 13.72 18.59
CA SER A 24 -9.46 13.81 17.69
C SER A 24 -9.64 12.82 16.53
N CYS A 25 -9.71 13.36 15.32
CA CYS A 25 -9.78 12.60 14.08
C CYS A 25 -8.37 12.18 13.65
N ILE A 26 -8.15 10.92 13.32
CA ILE A 26 -7.32 10.41 12.21
C ILE A 26 -7.85 9.00 11.89
N ASN A 27 -8.26 8.76 10.65
CA ASN A 27 -8.68 7.45 10.16
C ASN A 27 -7.48 6.50 10.02
N SER A 28 -7.71 5.23 10.36
CA SER A 28 -6.78 4.09 10.41
C SER A 28 -6.86 3.23 9.12
N PRO A 29 -6.00 2.21 8.85
CA PRO A 29 -5.48 1.26 9.84
C PRO A 29 -3.97 1.02 9.83
N LEU A 30 -3.41 1.06 11.05
CA LEU A 30 -2.15 0.43 11.42
C LEU A 30 -2.29 -1.09 11.30
N ALA A 31 -1.66 -1.69 10.30
CA ALA A 31 -1.30 -3.11 10.32
C ALA A 31 0.08 -3.26 10.99
N PHE A 32 0.11 -3.15 12.32
CA PHE A 32 1.23 -3.63 13.14
C PHE A 32 0.90 -5.02 13.67
N ILE A 33 1.68 -6.03 13.25
CA ILE A 33 1.99 -7.21 14.05
C ILE A 33 3.45 -7.58 13.73
N ALA A 34 4.37 -7.08 14.56
CA ALA A 34 5.68 -7.71 14.75
C ALA A 34 5.72 -8.21 16.20
N LEU A 35 6.11 -9.47 16.34
CA LEU A 35 6.16 -10.23 17.59
C LEU A 35 7.01 -9.51 18.66
N GLY A 36 6.40 -9.26 19.81
CA GLY A 36 7.01 -9.22 21.14
C GLY A 36 8.36 -8.52 21.29
N THR A 37 8.37 -7.18 21.36
CA THR A 37 9.35 -6.44 22.16
C THR A 37 8.76 -5.09 22.57
N ILE A 38 8.65 -4.84 23.88
CA ILE A 38 8.21 -3.55 24.42
C ILE A 38 9.44 -2.64 24.49
N TYR A 39 9.46 -1.57 23.68
CA TYR A 39 10.38 -0.44 23.89
C TYR A 39 9.65 0.66 24.64
N LEU A 40 10.03 0.86 25.91
CA LEU A 40 9.57 1.97 26.74
C LEU A 40 10.40 3.22 26.40
N PHE A 41 9.80 4.24 25.81
CA PHE A 41 10.43 5.57 25.67
C PHE A 41 9.72 6.59 26.56
N LYS A 42 10.44 7.09 27.57
CA LYS A 42 10.09 8.30 28.32
C LYS A 42 10.07 9.50 27.35
N ARG A 43 9.02 10.31 27.38
CA ARG A 43 9.02 11.67 26.80
C ARG A 43 8.74 12.68 27.91
N GLN A 44 9.57 13.72 27.98
CA GLN A 44 9.22 14.97 28.64
C GLN A 44 9.01 16.08 27.58
N SER A 45 7.83 16.70 27.71
CA SER A 45 7.42 18.10 27.54
C SER A 45 7.57 18.91 26.24
N ALA A 46 6.75 19.95 26.23
CA ALA A 46 6.24 20.82 25.19
C ALA A 46 7.25 21.76 24.54
N GLY A 47 6.94 22.11 23.29
CA GLY A 47 7.55 23.21 22.55
C GLY A 47 7.18 23.09 21.08
N ASN A 48 6.58 24.14 20.51
CA ASN A 48 6.23 24.25 19.10
C ASN A 48 7.39 23.78 18.20
N LEU A 49 7.25 22.63 17.55
CA LEU A 49 8.10 22.23 16.43
C LEU A 49 7.23 22.03 15.20
N SER A 50 7.44 22.88 14.20
CA SER A 50 7.08 22.56 12.83
C SER A 50 7.81 21.27 12.46
N PHE A 51 7.06 20.18 12.27
CA PHE A 51 7.62 18.93 11.77
C PHE A 51 7.97 19.10 10.28
N SER A 52 9.15 19.65 10.01
CA SER A 52 9.85 19.37 8.76
C SER A 52 10.50 18.01 8.91
N THR A 53 9.81 16.94 8.49
CA THR A 53 10.45 15.64 8.33
C THR A 53 11.45 15.76 7.17
N LYS A 54 12.73 15.93 7.49
CA LYS A 54 13.82 15.79 6.53
C LYS A 54 13.86 14.32 6.08
N ALA A 55 13.22 14.02 4.95
CA ALA A 55 13.37 12.74 4.26
C ALA A 55 14.49 12.89 3.22
N SER A 56 15.45 11.97 3.22
CA SER A 56 16.42 11.87 2.12
C SER A 56 15.69 11.30 0.91
N ALA A 57 15.69 12.03 -0.20
CA ALA A 57 14.85 11.74 -1.34
C ALA A 57 15.70 11.71 -2.63
N VAL A 58 15.61 10.62 -3.38
CA VAL A 58 16.19 10.56 -4.74
C VAL A 58 15.06 10.91 -5.71
N THR A 59 15.23 12.01 -6.46
CA THR A 59 14.20 12.54 -7.36
C THR A 59 14.64 12.41 -8.82
N LYS A 60 13.80 11.79 -9.66
CA LYS A 60 13.87 11.91 -11.12
C LYS A 60 12.69 12.79 -11.58
N ASN A 61 12.96 13.75 -12.47
CA ASN A 61 12.08 14.82 -12.96
C ASN A 61 10.55 14.60 -12.78
N THR A 62 9.89 15.52 -12.07
CA THR A 62 8.42 15.54 -11.97
C THR A 62 7.83 16.32 -13.15
N TYR A 63 7.27 15.62 -14.13
CA TYR A 63 6.65 16.25 -15.30
C TYR A 63 5.15 16.46 -15.09
N THR A 64 4.75 17.71 -14.90
CA THR A 64 3.34 18.13 -14.72
C THR A 64 2.76 18.85 -15.94
N SER A 65 3.50 18.94 -17.05
CA SER A 65 2.94 19.47 -18.28
C SER A 65 1.88 18.52 -18.83
N TYR A 66 0.69 19.05 -19.11
CA TYR A 66 -0.38 18.31 -19.78
C TYR A 66 -0.29 18.42 -21.32
N ILE A 67 0.50 19.38 -21.82
CA ILE A 67 0.73 19.60 -23.23
C ILE A 67 1.47 18.36 -23.79
N ASN A 68 0.91 17.78 -24.85
CA ASN A 68 1.40 16.55 -25.51
C ASN A 68 1.33 15.27 -24.66
N LEU A 69 0.43 15.19 -23.67
CA LEU A 69 0.14 13.90 -23.04
C LEU A 69 -0.62 12.99 -24.02
N PRO A 70 -0.26 11.70 -24.11
CA PRO A 70 -0.98 10.77 -24.97
C PRO A 70 -2.44 10.60 -24.50
N PRO A 71 -3.44 10.73 -25.39
CA PRO A 71 -4.81 10.40 -25.03
C PRO A 71 -4.94 8.88 -24.80
N ILE A 72 -5.90 8.49 -23.96
CA ILE A 72 -6.27 7.09 -23.74
C ILE A 72 -7.76 6.90 -24.02
N SER A 73 -8.15 5.66 -24.36
CA SER A 73 -9.56 5.34 -24.60
C SER A 73 -10.42 5.62 -23.37
N VAL A 74 -11.61 6.20 -23.56
CA VAL A 74 -12.60 6.37 -22.49
C VAL A 74 -13.11 5.03 -21.95
N HIS A 75 -13.04 3.97 -22.75
CA HIS A 75 -13.42 2.63 -22.37
C HIS A 75 -12.22 1.89 -21.77
N VAL A 76 -12.48 1.15 -20.70
CA VAL A 76 -11.50 0.26 -20.09
C VAL A 76 -11.44 -1.03 -20.91
N PRO A 77 -10.25 -1.58 -21.21
CA PRO A 77 -10.13 -2.85 -21.92
C PRO A 77 -10.89 -3.99 -21.21
N LYS A 78 -11.58 -4.82 -22.01
CA LYS A 78 -12.18 -6.08 -21.52
C LYS A 78 -11.07 -7.09 -21.21
N ARG A 79 -11.30 -7.95 -20.21
CA ARG A 79 -10.26 -8.83 -19.66
C ARG A 79 -10.68 -10.28 -19.72
N ALA A 80 -9.73 -11.12 -20.09
CA ALA A 80 -9.84 -12.55 -19.86
C ALA A 80 -9.64 -12.87 -18.36
N PRO A 81 -10.16 -14.00 -17.88
CA PRO A 81 -9.79 -14.54 -16.57
C PRO A 81 -8.27 -14.73 -16.46
N LEU A 82 -7.70 -14.48 -15.28
CA LEU A 82 -6.27 -14.70 -15.02
C LEU A 82 -5.89 -16.16 -15.28
N THR A 83 -4.88 -16.39 -16.13
CA THR A 83 -4.21 -17.69 -16.23
C THR A 83 -3.52 -18.03 -14.90
N ASP A 84 -3.04 -19.26 -14.74
CA ASP A 84 -2.28 -19.62 -13.53
C ASP A 84 -0.93 -18.91 -13.46
N ASN A 85 -0.30 -18.61 -14.60
CA ASN A 85 0.91 -17.80 -14.62
C ASN A 85 0.62 -16.36 -14.17
N ASP A 86 -0.46 -15.75 -14.67
CA ASP A 86 -0.89 -14.42 -14.26
C ASP A 86 -1.21 -14.36 -12.77
N LEU A 87 -1.98 -15.35 -12.28
CA LEU A 87 -2.28 -15.50 -10.86
C LEU A 87 -1.00 -15.66 -10.05
N GLY A 88 -0.01 -16.42 -10.53
CA GLY A 88 1.27 -16.60 -9.86
C GLY A 88 2.03 -15.29 -9.66
N TYR A 89 2.11 -14.44 -10.69
CA TYR A 89 2.73 -13.12 -10.56
C TYR A 89 1.94 -12.21 -9.62
N PHE A 90 0.62 -12.16 -9.78
CA PHE A 90 -0.25 -11.40 -8.87
C PHE A 90 -0.07 -11.83 -7.41
N LEU A 91 -0.09 -13.14 -7.16
CA LEU A 91 0.01 -13.71 -5.82
C LEU A 91 1.40 -13.48 -5.22
N ALA A 92 2.47 -13.56 -6.01
CA ALA A 92 3.82 -13.23 -5.57
C ALA A 92 3.92 -11.78 -5.08
N GLY A 93 3.45 -10.81 -5.88
CA GLY A 93 3.44 -9.40 -5.48
C GLY A 93 2.59 -9.14 -4.24
N LEU A 94 1.40 -9.74 -4.16
CA LEU A 94 0.52 -9.62 -3.00
C LEU A 94 1.15 -10.20 -1.73
N ILE A 95 1.80 -11.37 -1.83
CA ILE A 95 2.49 -12.02 -0.70
C ILE A 95 3.70 -11.20 -0.27
N GLU A 96 4.45 -10.59 -1.19
CA GLU A 96 5.59 -9.73 -0.85
C GLU A 96 5.17 -8.49 -0.06
N GLY A 97 3.99 -7.92 -0.34
CA GLY A 97 3.38 -6.87 0.48
C GLY A 97 2.85 -7.39 1.81
N ASP A 98 1.78 -8.19 1.79
CA ASP A 98 0.94 -8.52 2.97
C ASP A 98 1.02 -9.98 3.45
N GLY A 99 1.86 -10.80 2.82
CA GLY A 99 2.00 -12.22 3.13
C GLY A 99 2.92 -12.50 4.32
N TRP A 100 2.80 -13.67 4.94
CA TRP A 100 3.77 -14.18 5.91
C TRP A 100 3.82 -15.70 5.88
N PHE A 101 5.00 -16.24 5.58
CA PHE A 101 5.28 -17.67 5.69
C PHE A 101 5.79 -17.99 7.09
N GLY A 102 5.08 -18.88 7.77
CA GLY A 102 5.53 -19.51 9.01
C GLY A 102 5.85 -20.99 8.78
N TYR A 103 6.05 -21.76 9.86
CA TYR A 103 6.22 -23.21 9.73
C TYR A 103 4.96 -23.86 9.11
N LYS A 104 5.08 -24.39 7.88
CA LYS A 104 4.02 -25.07 7.12
C LYS A 104 2.70 -24.28 7.04
N GLN A 105 2.78 -22.95 6.93
CA GLN A 105 1.60 -22.08 6.83
C GLN A 105 1.89 -20.76 6.11
N LEU A 106 0.90 -20.26 5.36
CA LEU A 106 0.89 -18.91 4.80
C LEU A 106 -0.30 -18.13 5.36
N TYR A 107 -0.05 -16.88 5.79
CA TYR A 107 -1.08 -15.88 6.03
C TYR A 107 -1.01 -14.77 4.99
N ILE A 108 -2.15 -14.22 4.60
CA ILE A 108 -2.25 -12.94 3.88
C ILE A 108 -3.34 -12.12 4.57
N ILE A 109 -3.02 -10.88 4.93
CA ILE A 109 -3.99 -9.94 5.52
C ILE A 109 -4.58 -9.09 4.41
N PHE A 110 -5.89 -8.87 4.47
CA PHE A 110 -6.62 -8.00 3.55
C PHE A 110 -7.42 -6.97 4.35
N ALA A 111 -7.61 -5.79 3.78
CA ALA A 111 -8.64 -4.88 4.26
C ALA A 111 -10.03 -5.55 4.15
N GLU A 112 -10.96 -5.19 5.03
CA GLU A 112 -12.31 -5.78 5.03
C GLU A 112 -13.04 -5.57 3.69
N GLU A 113 -12.81 -4.43 3.03
CA GLU A 113 -13.35 -4.13 1.69
C GLU A 113 -12.82 -5.05 0.58
N ASP A 114 -11.68 -5.72 0.81
CA ASP A 114 -11.05 -6.67 -0.13
C ASP A 114 -11.39 -8.14 0.21
N THR A 115 -12.43 -8.38 1.03
CA THR A 115 -12.85 -9.75 1.40
C THR A 115 -13.16 -10.63 0.19
N SER A 116 -13.74 -10.06 -0.87
CA SER A 116 -14.03 -10.80 -2.11
C SER A 116 -12.75 -11.32 -2.79
N LEU A 117 -11.64 -10.58 -2.71
CA LEU A 117 -10.34 -11.02 -3.22
C LEU A 117 -9.79 -12.19 -2.39
N ALA A 118 -9.92 -12.14 -1.06
CA ALA A 118 -9.50 -13.25 -0.20
C ALA A 118 -10.25 -14.56 -0.55
N TYR A 119 -11.56 -14.49 -0.79
CA TYR A 119 -12.34 -15.64 -1.24
C TYR A 119 -12.02 -16.07 -2.68
N TYR A 120 -11.72 -15.13 -3.58
CA TYR A 120 -11.25 -15.44 -4.92
C TYR A 120 -9.94 -16.24 -4.89
N ILE A 121 -8.97 -15.82 -4.09
CA ILE A 121 -7.70 -16.54 -3.90
C ILE A 121 -7.97 -17.92 -3.30
N LYS A 122 -8.76 -18.03 -2.23
CA LYS A 122 -9.17 -19.32 -1.66
C LYS A 122 -9.78 -20.25 -2.73
N LYS A 123 -10.66 -19.72 -3.59
CA LYS A 123 -11.29 -20.49 -4.67
C LYS A 123 -10.28 -20.96 -5.71
N ARG A 124 -9.33 -20.10 -6.12
CA ARG A 124 -8.29 -20.44 -7.10
C ARG A 124 -7.28 -21.46 -6.57
N ILE A 125 -6.93 -21.37 -5.28
CA ILE A 125 -6.04 -22.34 -4.62
C ILE A 125 -6.78 -23.66 -4.29
N GLY A 126 -8.10 -23.61 -4.11
CA GLY A 126 -8.92 -24.76 -3.69
C GLY A 126 -8.79 -25.12 -2.21
N HIS A 127 -7.95 -24.39 -1.46
CA HIS A 127 -7.64 -24.67 -0.07
C HIS A 127 -7.54 -23.37 0.76
N GLY A 128 -7.47 -23.53 2.09
CA GLY A 128 -7.33 -22.43 3.04
C GLY A 128 -8.66 -21.91 3.57
N ASN A 129 -8.57 -21.00 4.53
CA ASN A 129 -9.70 -20.41 5.23
C ASN A 129 -9.57 -18.89 5.28
N VAL A 130 -10.71 -18.20 5.30
CA VAL A 130 -10.79 -16.74 5.42
C VAL A 130 -11.51 -16.43 6.72
N TYR A 131 -10.87 -15.64 7.59
CA TYR A 131 -11.41 -15.28 8.89
C TYR A 131 -11.40 -13.76 9.07
N LYS A 132 -12.47 -13.19 9.61
CA LYS A 132 -12.47 -11.80 10.06
C LYS A 132 -11.56 -11.65 11.28
N ILE A 133 -10.75 -10.59 11.31
CA ILE A 133 -9.90 -10.28 12.45
C ILE A 133 -10.72 -9.50 13.48
N LYS A 134 -10.76 -9.98 14.73
CA LYS A 134 -11.51 -9.34 15.81
C LYS A 134 -11.04 -7.88 15.99
N ASP A 135 -12.01 -6.98 16.14
CA ASP A 135 -11.81 -5.55 16.40
C ASP A 135 -10.98 -4.80 15.33
N LYS A 136 -10.85 -5.37 14.13
CA LYS A 136 -10.16 -4.74 12.99
C LYS A 136 -11.03 -4.80 11.73
N LYS A 137 -10.94 -3.77 10.89
CA LYS A 137 -11.52 -3.77 9.53
C LYS A 137 -10.61 -4.55 8.56
N ALA A 138 -10.35 -5.82 8.88
CA ALA A 138 -9.46 -6.67 8.13
C ALA A 138 -9.91 -8.14 8.18
N VAL A 139 -9.61 -8.87 7.11
CA VAL A 139 -9.76 -10.33 7.04
C VAL A 139 -8.41 -10.98 6.79
N ARG A 140 -8.27 -12.24 7.19
CA ARG A 140 -7.06 -13.03 7.05
C ARG A 140 -7.36 -14.28 6.25
N TYR A 141 -6.70 -14.45 5.12
CA TYR A 141 -6.57 -15.74 4.47
C TYR A 141 -5.44 -16.53 5.15
N ILE A 142 -5.69 -17.82 5.38
CA ILE A 142 -4.74 -18.74 6.01
C ILE A 142 -4.78 -20.08 5.29
N CYS A 143 -3.61 -20.52 4.82
CA CYS A 143 -3.42 -21.84 4.25
C CYS A 143 -2.42 -22.64 5.10
N LYS A 144 -2.91 -23.70 5.75
CA LYS A 144 -2.11 -24.72 6.45
C LYS A 144 -2.14 -26.08 5.75
N ASN A 145 -3.02 -26.24 4.76
CA ASN A 145 -3.19 -27.49 4.03
C ASN A 145 -1.95 -27.75 3.15
N LYS A 146 -1.42 -28.98 3.18
CA LYS A 146 -0.20 -29.35 2.43
C LYS A 146 -0.38 -29.16 0.93
N ALA A 147 -1.48 -29.65 0.35
CA ALA A 147 -1.77 -29.51 -1.08
C ALA A 147 -1.95 -28.04 -1.49
N GLY A 148 -2.68 -27.25 -0.69
CA GLY A 148 -2.83 -25.82 -0.91
C GLY A 148 -1.49 -25.06 -0.90
N LEU A 149 -0.60 -25.39 0.04
CA LEU A 149 0.74 -24.80 0.09
C LEU A 149 1.60 -25.25 -1.10
N SER A 150 1.54 -26.52 -1.52
CA SER A 150 2.21 -26.97 -2.76
C SER A 150 1.76 -26.17 -3.98
N ILE A 151 0.47 -25.92 -4.15
CA ILE A 151 -0.08 -25.11 -5.25
C ILE A 151 0.44 -23.67 -5.16
N ILE A 152 0.38 -23.05 -3.97
CA ILE A 152 0.87 -21.67 -3.78
C ILE A 152 2.36 -21.58 -4.13
N LEU A 153 3.18 -22.51 -3.64
CA LEU A 153 4.61 -22.54 -3.91
C LEU A 153 4.89 -22.68 -5.40
N PHE A 154 4.21 -23.60 -6.08
CA PHE A 154 4.32 -23.78 -7.52
C PHE A 154 3.99 -22.49 -8.29
N LEU A 155 2.89 -21.82 -7.91
CA LEU A 155 2.44 -20.58 -8.57
C LEU A 155 3.46 -19.45 -8.42
N ILE A 156 4.05 -19.26 -7.24
CA ILE A 156 4.95 -18.12 -6.97
C ILE A 156 6.43 -18.43 -7.22
N ASN A 157 6.80 -19.69 -7.46
CA ASN A 157 8.21 -20.06 -7.61
C ASN A 157 8.86 -19.30 -8.78
N GLY A 158 9.99 -18.65 -8.51
CA GLY A 158 10.69 -17.81 -9.48
C GLY A 158 10.00 -16.48 -9.79
N LYS A 159 9.02 -16.04 -9.00
CA LYS A 159 8.28 -14.78 -9.20
C LYS A 159 8.43 -13.76 -8.06
N LEU A 160 9.14 -14.11 -6.99
CA LEU A 160 9.48 -13.17 -5.90
C LEU A 160 10.59 -12.22 -6.35
N LEU A 161 10.54 -10.94 -5.95
CA LEU A 161 11.57 -9.96 -6.27
C LEU A 161 12.59 -9.76 -5.16
N SER A 162 12.17 -9.92 -3.90
CA SER A 162 12.96 -9.63 -2.71
C SER A 162 13.26 -10.86 -1.87
N ASN A 163 14.29 -10.72 -1.02
CA ASN A 163 14.72 -11.79 -0.13
C ASN A 163 13.73 -12.04 1.02
N HIS A 164 12.95 -11.04 1.46
CA HIS A 164 12.24 -11.16 2.74
C HIS A 164 11.28 -12.37 2.83
N LYS A 165 10.47 -12.64 1.79
CA LYS A 165 9.58 -13.82 1.77
C LYS A 165 10.33 -15.09 1.41
N TYR A 166 11.34 -14.99 0.54
CA TYR A 166 12.22 -16.12 0.21
C TYR A 166 12.94 -16.66 1.45
N ASP A 167 13.51 -15.79 2.28
CA ASP A 167 14.21 -16.15 3.50
C ASP A 167 13.28 -16.82 4.51
N GLN A 168 11.99 -16.45 4.54
CA GLN A 168 10.99 -17.16 5.35
C GLN A 168 10.76 -18.60 4.86
N LEU A 169 10.73 -18.82 3.54
CA LEU A 169 10.60 -20.15 2.95
C LEU A 169 11.82 -21.02 3.28
N ILE A 170 13.03 -20.45 3.16
CA ILE A 170 14.28 -21.14 3.51
C ILE A 170 14.32 -21.46 5.01
N LYS A 171 14.07 -20.47 5.87
CA LYS A 171 14.06 -20.62 7.34
C LYS A 171 13.12 -21.72 7.83
N HIS A 172 12.03 -21.96 7.11
CA HIS A 172 11.01 -22.95 7.46
C HIS A 172 11.10 -24.25 6.64
N ASN A 173 12.22 -24.50 5.96
CA ASN A 173 12.52 -25.74 5.22
C ASN A 173 11.42 -26.13 4.23
N TYR A 174 10.86 -25.15 3.52
CA TYR A 174 9.80 -25.41 2.55
C TYR A 174 10.25 -26.31 1.40
N SER A 175 11.52 -26.23 0.99
CA SER A 175 12.07 -27.11 -0.07
C SER A 175 11.91 -28.59 0.28
N GLU A 176 12.28 -28.97 1.50
CA GLU A 176 12.19 -30.36 1.99
C GLU A 176 10.74 -30.78 2.23
N HIS A 177 9.96 -29.94 2.92
CA HIS A 177 8.57 -30.27 3.29
C HIS A 177 7.62 -30.48 2.10
N TYR A 178 7.91 -29.81 0.98
CA TYR A 178 7.08 -29.82 -0.22
C TYR A 178 7.79 -30.40 -1.45
N SER A 179 9.00 -30.94 -1.28
CA SER A 179 9.80 -31.56 -2.35
C SER A 179 9.90 -30.67 -3.60
N ILE A 180 10.21 -29.38 -3.40
CA ILE A 180 10.28 -28.36 -4.45
C ILE A 180 11.58 -27.58 -4.36
N ASN A 181 12.25 -27.38 -5.51
CA ASN A 181 13.38 -26.45 -5.57
C ASN A 181 12.87 -25.00 -5.55
N ILE A 182 13.04 -24.29 -4.43
CA ILE A 182 12.66 -22.88 -4.30
C ILE A 182 13.67 -22.02 -5.08
N LEU A 183 13.21 -21.34 -6.12
CA LEU A 183 14.06 -20.47 -6.94
C LEU A 183 14.37 -19.16 -6.19
N PRO A 184 15.59 -18.61 -6.36
CA PRO A 184 15.96 -17.34 -5.73
C PRO A 184 15.14 -16.17 -6.27
N PRO A 185 15.06 -15.04 -5.53
CA PRO A 185 14.36 -13.86 -5.99
C PRO A 185 14.96 -13.29 -7.29
N LEU A 186 14.10 -12.80 -8.18
CA LEU A 186 14.45 -12.27 -9.50
C LEU A 186 15.32 -11.02 -9.44
N LYS A 187 15.18 -10.20 -8.38
CA LYS A 187 15.83 -8.89 -8.23
C LYS A 187 15.63 -7.97 -9.43
N LYS A 188 14.53 -8.14 -10.17
CA LYS A 188 14.15 -7.37 -11.35
C LYS A 188 12.63 -7.22 -11.42
N LEU A 189 12.15 -6.00 -11.60
CA LEU A 189 10.75 -5.71 -11.86
C LEU A 189 10.57 -5.43 -13.36
N THR A 190 9.48 -5.93 -13.95
CA THR A 190 9.06 -5.60 -15.32
C THR A 190 7.57 -5.27 -15.33
N LEU A 191 7.14 -4.43 -16.28
CA LEU A 191 5.75 -3.99 -16.43
C LEU A 191 4.93 -4.83 -17.43
N ASP A 192 5.28 -6.11 -17.57
CA ASP A 192 4.69 -7.06 -18.52
C ASP A 192 4.06 -8.29 -17.83
N ASN A 193 3.76 -8.16 -16.54
CA ASN A 193 3.12 -9.21 -15.74
C ASN A 193 2.36 -8.61 -14.55
N TYR A 194 1.63 -9.46 -13.81
CA TYR A 194 0.77 -9.04 -12.71
C TYR A 194 1.48 -8.75 -11.37
N TRP A 195 2.82 -8.83 -11.29
CA TRP A 195 3.52 -8.69 -10.01
C TRP A 195 3.25 -7.34 -9.37
N LEU A 196 3.41 -6.25 -10.13
CA LEU A 196 3.16 -4.90 -9.61
C LEU A 196 1.69 -4.75 -9.21
N ALA A 197 0.73 -5.31 -9.95
CA ALA A 197 -0.68 -5.29 -9.58
C ALA A 197 -0.97 -5.96 -8.23
N GLY A 198 -0.34 -7.11 -7.97
CA GLY A 198 -0.40 -7.79 -6.67
C GLY A 198 0.22 -6.96 -5.54
N PHE A 199 1.40 -6.40 -5.78
CA PHE A 199 2.11 -5.58 -4.81
C PHE A 199 1.37 -4.26 -4.52
N THR A 200 0.78 -3.64 -5.55
CA THR A 200 -0.14 -2.52 -5.42
C THR A 200 -1.37 -2.93 -4.62
N GLN A 201 -1.92 -4.13 -4.82
CA GLN A 201 -3.09 -4.60 -4.07
C GLN A 201 -2.85 -4.65 -2.57
N ALA A 202 -1.63 -4.97 -2.12
CA ALA A 202 -1.24 -4.86 -0.72
C ALA A 202 -1.17 -3.38 -0.28
N ASP A 203 -0.10 -2.66 -0.64
CA ASP A 203 0.23 -1.35 -0.03
C ASP A 203 0.18 -0.15 -0.99
N GLY A 204 -0.25 -0.36 -2.23
CA GLY A 204 -0.36 0.70 -3.22
C GLY A 204 -1.56 1.62 -3.00
N CYS A 205 -1.38 2.89 -3.39
CA CYS A 205 -2.40 3.93 -3.31
C CYS A 205 -2.46 4.73 -4.62
N PHE A 206 -3.67 4.85 -5.17
CA PHE A 206 -4.01 5.80 -6.24
C PHE A 206 -4.77 6.97 -5.63
N TYR A 207 -4.20 8.17 -5.72
CA TYR A 207 -4.77 9.35 -5.10
C TYR A 207 -4.88 10.50 -6.10
N ILE A 208 -6.01 11.22 -6.05
CA ILE A 208 -6.24 12.43 -6.83
C ILE A 208 -6.09 13.61 -5.87
N SER A 209 -4.99 14.34 -6.01
CA SER A 209 -4.67 15.48 -5.17
C SER A 209 -5.22 16.75 -5.80
N VAL A 210 -6.12 17.44 -5.10
CA VAL A 210 -6.66 18.75 -5.49
C VAL A 210 -6.35 19.72 -4.37
N VAL A 211 -5.38 20.62 -4.59
CA VAL A 211 -4.87 21.54 -3.56
C VAL A 211 -5.01 22.98 -3.98
N LYS A 212 -5.28 23.88 -3.04
CA LYS A 212 -5.33 25.32 -3.33
C LYS A 212 -3.97 25.79 -3.88
N SER A 213 -4.01 26.61 -4.91
CA SER A 213 -2.84 27.17 -5.56
C SER A 213 -3.05 28.63 -5.91
N LYS A 214 -2.09 29.47 -5.58
CA LYS A 214 -2.08 30.90 -5.96
C LYS A 214 -1.63 31.11 -7.41
N THR A 215 -1.03 30.11 -8.04
CA THR A 215 -0.42 30.24 -9.38
C THR A 215 -1.30 29.67 -10.49
N HIS A 216 -2.37 28.97 -10.15
CA HIS A 216 -3.30 28.41 -11.14
C HIS A 216 -4.55 29.31 -11.23
N SER A 217 -5.02 29.57 -12.46
CA SER A 217 -6.17 30.46 -12.71
C SER A 217 -7.44 30.04 -11.99
N THR A 218 -7.68 28.74 -11.84
CA THR A 218 -8.82 28.16 -11.11
C THR A 218 -8.67 28.24 -9.58
N GLY A 219 -7.51 28.66 -9.08
CA GLY A 219 -7.17 28.61 -7.66
C GLY A 219 -6.81 27.21 -7.14
N TYR A 220 -6.73 26.20 -8.01
CA TYR A 220 -6.43 24.81 -7.64
C TYR A 220 -5.36 24.16 -8.54
N SER A 221 -4.51 23.33 -7.94
CA SER A 221 -3.59 22.42 -8.64
C SER A 221 -4.11 20.99 -8.50
N VAL A 222 -4.27 20.32 -9.65
CA VAL A 222 -4.69 18.91 -9.72
C VAL A 222 -3.48 18.03 -10.02
N ARG A 223 -3.28 16.97 -9.24
CA ARG A 223 -2.21 15.98 -9.45
C ARG A 223 -2.74 14.56 -9.34
N LEU A 224 -2.13 13.67 -10.10
CA LEU A 224 -2.36 12.24 -10.04
C LEU A 224 -1.20 11.60 -9.28
N GLU A 225 -1.46 11.15 -8.07
CA GLU A 225 -0.45 10.58 -7.19
C GLU A 225 -0.57 9.05 -7.14
N TYR A 226 0.55 8.37 -7.33
CA TYR A 226 0.66 6.95 -7.07
C TYR A 226 1.79 6.71 -6.07
N SER A 227 1.52 5.95 -5.01
CA SER A 227 2.53 5.65 -4.00
C SER A 227 2.43 4.25 -3.45
N ILE A 228 3.56 3.68 -3.03
CA ILE A 228 3.65 2.43 -2.29
C ILE A 228 4.61 2.66 -1.11
N LYS A 229 4.23 2.19 0.07
CA LYS A 229 5.08 2.23 1.28
C LYS A 229 5.43 0.82 1.69
N GLN A 230 6.70 0.59 2.04
CA GLN A 230 7.16 -0.72 2.48
C GLN A 230 8.36 -0.62 3.43
N ASN A 231 8.56 -1.66 4.24
CA ASN A 231 9.77 -1.79 5.06
C ASN A 231 10.97 -2.20 4.21
N ASP A 232 10.75 -3.07 3.22
CA ASP A 232 11.78 -3.46 2.27
C ASP A 232 11.93 -2.39 1.17
N LYS A 233 13.17 -1.92 1.00
CA LYS A 233 13.54 -0.94 -0.02
C LYS A 233 13.54 -1.56 -1.42
N LEU A 234 13.95 -2.83 -1.56
CA LEU A 234 14.33 -3.39 -2.84
C LEU A 234 13.19 -3.35 -3.87
N PRO A 235 11.95 -3.79 -3.58
CA PRO A 235 10.87 -3.72 -4.56
C PRO A 235 10.54 -2.28 -4.99
N LEU A 236 10.62 -1.32 -4.07
CA LEU A 236 10.39 0.11 -4.38
C LEU A 236 11.51 0.71 -5.23
N HIS A 237 12.75 0.30 -5.00
CA HIS A 237 13.89 0.68 -5.81
C HIS A 237 13.79 0.11 -7.23
N LEU A 238 13.41 -1.17 -7.38
CA LEU A 238 13.20 -1.78 -8.69
C LEU A 238 12.08 -1.08 -9.47
N LEU A 239 10.97 -0.72 -8.80
CA LEU A 239 9.90 0.07 -9.42
C LEU A 239 10.37 1.46 -9.87
N TYR A 240 11.19 2.13 -9.05
CA TYR A 240 11.75 3.43 -9.37
C TYR A 240 12.68 3.37 -10.61
N GLU A 241 13.50 2.33 -10.71
CA GLU A 241 14.37 2.11 -11.87
C GLU A 241 13.59 1.73 -13.13
N GLU A 242 12.56 0.90 -13.01
CA GLU A 242 11.70 0.51 -14.15
C GLU A 242 10.89 1.69 -14.70
N LEU A 243 10.31 2.52 -13.82
CA LEU A 243 9.54 3.69 -14.25
C LEU A 243 10.44 4.84 -14.72
N GLN A 244 11.68 4.91 -14.23
CA GLN A 244 12.63 6.01 -14.41
C GLN A 244 12.04 7.39 -14.02
N MET A 245 11.03 7.40 -13.16
CA MET A 245 10.25 8.58 -12.78
C MET A 245 9.71 8.45 -11.36
N GLY A 246 9.40 9.59 -10.74
CA GLY A 246 8.92 9.67 -9.38
C GLY A 246 10.07 9.88 -8.39
N ASN A 247 9.79 9.58 -7.14
CA ASN A 247 10.70 9.79 -6.03
C ASN A 247 10.73 8.56 -5.13
N LEU A 248 11.94 8.19 -4.70
CA LEU A 248 12.16 7.21 -3.65
C LEU A 248 12.69 7.93 -2.41
N SER A 249 11.95 7.80 -1.30
CA SER A 249 12.30 8.45 -0.03
C SER A 249 12.17 7.46 1.13
N GLN A 250 12.88 7.75 2.22
CA GLN A 250 12.74 7.03 3.48
C GLN A 250 12.24 7.96 4.57
N TYR A 251 11.22 7.53 5.31
CA TYR A 251 10.77 8.21 6.51
C TYR A 251 11.72 7.96 7.68
N HIS A 252 11.73 8.84 8.67
CA HIS A 252 12.51 8.67 9.90
C HIS A 252 12.17 7.37 10.67
N THR A 253 11.00 6.78 10.41
CA THR A 253 10.57 5.49 10.97
C THR A 253 11.25 4.28 10.32
N GLY A 254 12.06 4.49 9.27
CA GLY A 254 12.69 3.43 8.48
C GLY A 254 11.86 2.96 7.29
N ILE A 255 10.58 3.35 7.20
CA ILE A 255 9.66 2.98 6.11
C ILE A 255 10.08 3.69 4.81
N TRP A 256 10.23 2.92 3.74
CA TRP A 256 10.47 3.42 2.40
C TRP A 256 9.18 3.77 1.67
N CYS A 257 9.25 4.74 0.77
CA CYS A 257 8.12 5.22 0.00
C CYS A 257 8.55 5.51 -1.43
N TYR A 258 7.96 4.79 -2.39
CA TYR A 258 7.92 5.24 -3.77
C TYR A 258 6.71 6.16 -3.93
N LYS A 259 6.90 7.35 -4.51
CA LYS A 259 5.82 8.27 -4.83
C LYS A 259 6.04 8.92 -6.19
N SER A 260 5.00 8.94 -7.01
CA SER A 260 4.94 9.71 -8.26
C SER A 260 3.75 10.66 -8.24
N THR A 261 3.91 11.84 -8.86
CA THR A 261 2.86 12.86 -8.97
C THR A 261 2.72 13.46 -10.38
N GLY A 262 3.56 13.02 -11.32
CA GLY A 262 3.64 13.55 -12.68
C GLY A 262 2.70 12.83 -13.65
N PHE A 263 2.19 13.56 -14.64
CA PHE A 263 1.24 13.02 -15.61
C PHE A 263 1.87 11.99 -16.55
N LYS A 264 3.16 12.11 -16.88
CA LYS A 264 3.89 11.08 -17.65
C LYS A 264 3.98 9.75 -16.91
N THR A 265 4.21 9.79 -15.59
CA THR A 265 4.21 8.57 -14.77
C THR A 265 2.81 8.00 -14.64
N ALA A 266 1.80 8.86 -14.47
CA ALA A 266 0.40 8.44 -14.50
C ALA A 266 0.04 7.70 -15.80
N PHE A 267 0.49 8.19 -16.95
CA PHE A 267 0.32 7.50 -18.23
C PHE A 267 0.94 6.09 -18.23
N LYS A 268 2.23 5.97 -17.86
CA LYS A 268 2.91 4.66 -17.78
C LYS A 268 2.18 3.68 -16.86
N LEU A 269 1.75 4.16 -15.69
CA LEU A 269 0.98 3.35 -14.74
C LEU A 269 -0.38 2.96 -15.30
N ILE A 270 -1.09 3.88 -15.98
CA ILE A 270 -2.37 3.55 -16.61
C ILE A 270 -2.20 2.50 -17.69
N SER A 271 -1.18 2.62 -18.55
CA SER A 271 -0.87 1.61 -19.57
C SER A 271 -0.60 0.23 -18.97
N TYR A 272 0.11 0.19 -17.83
CA TYR A 272 0.31 -1.04 -17.07
C TYR A 272 -1.02 -1.58 -16.51
N PHE A 273 -1.76 -0.77 -15.75
CA PHE A 273 -2.97 -1.24 -15.06
C PHE A 273 -4.14 -1.48 -16.01
N ASP A 274 -4.17 -0.89 -17.22
CA ASP A 274 -5.16 -1.24 -18.24
C ASP A 274 -5.01 -2.72 -18.67
N GLN A 275 -3.78 -3.25 -18.63
CA GLN A 275 -3.46 -4.65 -18.90
C GLN A 275 -3.50 -5.52 -17.64
N TYR A 276 -2.85 -5.07 -16.55
CA TYR A 276 -2.60 -5.84 -15.33
C TYR A 276 -3.31 -5.22 -14.13
N ASN A 277 -4.49 -5.73 -13.80
CA ASN A 277 -5.39 -5.02 -12.92
C ASN A 277 -5.29 -5.36 -11.44
N THR A 278 -5.63 -4.36 -10.63
CA THR A 278 -5.99 -4.52 -9.22
C THR A 278 -7.44 -4.98 -9.07
N PHE A 279 -7.85 -5.26 -7.85
CA PHE A 279 -9.17 -5.79 -7.50
C PHE A 279 -9.94 -4.83 -6.57
N ALA A 280 -11.25 -5.08 -6.46
CA ALA A 280 -12.14 -4.50 -5.46
C ALA A 280 -12.00 -2.97 -5.28
N GLY A 281 -11.78 -2.48 -4.05
CA GLY A 281 -11.72 -1.05 -3.75
C GLY A 281 -10.58 -0.35 -4.51
N LYS A 282 -9.43 -1.01 -4.61
CA LYS A 282 -8.25 -0.46 -5.28
C LYS A 282 -8.44 -0.31 -6.79
N TYR A 283 -9.18 -1.24 -7.40
CA TYR A 283 -9.60 -1.11 -8.79
C TYR A 283 -10.51 0.11 -9.01
N THR A 284 -11.43 0.38 -8.08
CA THR A 284 -12.29 1.57 -8.13
C THR A 284 -11.47 2.86 -8.04
N SER A 285 -10.46 2.91 -7.17
CA SER A 285 -9.53 4.04 -7.06
C SER A 285 -8.72 4.24 -8.34
N TYR A 286 -8.24 3.16 -8.95
CA TYR A 286 -7.60 3.18 -10.27
C TYR A 286 -8.51 3.74 -11.37
N LEU A 287 -9.78 3.32 -11.42
CA LEU A 287 -10.73 3.83 -12.43
C LEU A 287 -10.97 5.34 -12.29
N LYS A 288 -11.05 5.86 -11.07
CA LYS A 288 -11.12 7.31 -10.82
C LYS A 288 -9.85 8.01 -11.30
N PHE A 289 -8.69 7.46 -10.96
CA PHE A 289 -7.39 7.97 -11.37
C PHE A 289 -7.29 8.08 -12.90
N ARG A 290 -7.65 7.00 -13.62
CA ARG A 290 -7.73 6.95 -15.08
C ARG A 290 -8.71 7.97 -15.66
N LYS A 291 -9.89 8.13 -15.06
CA LYS A 291 -10.89 9.11 -15.49
C LYS A 291 -10.39 10.55 -15.35
N VAL A 292 -9.70 10.87 -14.26
CA VAL A 292 -9.12 12.20 -14.06
C VAL A 292 -7.95 12.43 -15.01
N TYR A 293 -7.16 11.40 -15.34
CA TYR A 293 -6.14 11.50 -16.39
C TYR A 293 -6.75 11.95 -17.73
N ILE A 294 -7.86 11.34 -18.17
CA ILE A 294 -8.56 11.76 -19.39
C ILE A 294 -8.96 13.25 -19.31
N MET A 295 -9.54 13.67 -18.19
CA MET A 295 -9.90 15.08 -17.99
C MET A 295 -8.69 16.03 -18.02
N ILE A 296 -7.52 15.56 -17.56
CA ILE A 296 -6.27 16.32 -17.63
C ILE A 296 -5.80 16.45 -19.08
N THR A 297 -5.82 15.36 -19.86
CA THR A 297 -5.44 15.37 -21.27
C THR A 297 -6.35 16.26 -22.13
N GLU A 298 -7.61 16.43 -21.73
CA GLU A 298 -8.57 17.32 -22.38
C GLU A 298 -8.49 18.78 -21.87
N GLY A 299 -7.55 19.12 -20.98
CA GLY A 299 -7.41 20.47 -20.42
C GLY A 299 -8.46 20.87 -19.37
N LYS A 300 -9.45 20.02 -19.08
CA LYS A 300 -10.58 20.34 -18.18
C LYS A 300 -10.17 20.70 -16.75
N HIS A 301 -9.02 20.22 -16.29
CA HIS A 301 -8.46 20.59 -14.97
C HIS A 301 -8.08 22.08 -14.84
N LEU A 302 -8.09 22.84 -15.95
CA LEU A 302 -7.86 24.28 -16.00
C LEU A 302 -9.16 25.10 -16.00
N GLU A 303 -10.31 24.45 -15.90
CA GLU A 303 -11.63 25.09 -15.85
C GLU A 303 -12.28 24.88 -14.48
N ASP A 304 -12.95 25.90 -13.93
CA ASP A 304 -13.64 25.79 -12.63
C ASP A 304 -14.67 24.65 -12.60
N LYS A 305 -15.43 24.48 -13.70
CA LYS A 305 -16.39 23.37 -13.85
C LYS A 305 -15.68 22.02 -13.84
N GLY A 306 -14.53 21.92 -14.49
CA GLY A 306 -13.73 20.70 -14.53
C GLY A 306 -13.09 20.38 -13.18
N VAL A 307 -12.54 21.36 -12.47
CA VAL A 307 -12.01 21.20 -11.10
C VAL A 307 -13.10 20.72 -10.14
N LYS A 308 -14.29 21.33 -10.15
CA LYS A 308 -15.44 20.89 -9.32
C LYS A 308 -15.80 19.42 -9.59
N LYS A 309 -15.79 19.02 -10.88
CA LYS A 309 -16.05 17.64 -11.28
C LYS A 309 -14.95 16.68 -10.83
N ILE A 310 -13.68 17.07 -10.92
CA ILE A 310 -12.54 16.27 -10.42
C ILE A 310 -12.64 16.08 -8.91
N LEU A 311 -12.97 17.13 -8.15
CA LEU A 311 -13.15 17.06 -6.71
C LEU A 311 -14.29 16.09 -6.32
N SER A 312 -15.40 16.12 -7.06
CA SER A 312 -16.50 15.15 -6.89
C SER A 312 -16.05 13.71 -7.16
N ILE A 313 -15.25 13.46 -8.22
CA ILE A 313 -14.70 12.14 -8.53
C ILE A 313 -13.76 11.65 -7.42
N ALA A 314 -12.90 12.54 -6.92
CA ALA A 314 -11.92 12.24 -5.88
C ALA A 314 -12.56 11.89 -4.53
N THR A 315 -13.74 12.44 -4.23
CA THR A 315 -14.42 12.27 -2.93
C THR A 315 -15.50 11.17 -2.94
N LYS A 316 -16.06 10.82 -4.11
CA LYS A 316 -17.16 9.85 -4.20
C LYS A 316 -16.72 8.45 -3.75
N GLY A 317 -17.22 7.95 -2.63
CA GLY A 317 -16.93 6.60 -2.13
C GLY A 317 -15.59 6.49 -1.37
N SER A 318 -15.00 7.60 -0.94
CA SER A 318 -13.89 7.59 0.01
C SER A 318 -14.46 7.35 1.42
N SER A 319 -14.07 6.26 2.09
CA SER A 319 -14.42 6.03 3.51
C SER A 319 -13.71 7.01 4.46
N GLU A 320 -12.81 7.85 3.92
CA GLU A 320 -12.19 8.95 4.61
C GLU A 320 -13.05 10.22 4.49
N THR A 321 -13.70 10.56 5.60
CA THR A 321 -14.22 11.91 5.87
C THR A 321 -13.09 12.93 5.70
N ASN A 322 -13.02 13.49 4.51
CA ASN A 322 -12.13 14.58 4.17
C ASN A 322 -12.51 15.79 5.02
N LYS A 323 -11.76 16.05 6.10
CA LYS A 323 -11.99 17.19 7.00
C LYS A 323 -11.86 18.55 6.28
N TYR A 324 -11.31 18.55 5.07
CA TYR A 324 -11.25 19.70 4.16
C TYR A 324 -12.45 19.85 3.22
N ALA A 325 -13.29 18.83 3.03
CA ALA A 325 -14.50 18.93 2.21
C ALA A 325 -15.65 19.66 2.92
N ARG A 326 -15.66 19.66 4.26
CA ARG A 326 -16.68 20.39 5.06
C ARG A 326 -16.48 21.90 5.10
N GLY A 327 -15.36 22.43 4.59
CA GLY A 327 -15.16 23.88 4.39
C GLY A 327 -15.37 24.34 2.94
N LEU A 328 -15.89 23.46 2.06
CA LEU A 328 -16.06 23.71 0.63
C LEU A 328 -17.52 23.56 0.16
N MET A 329 -18.45 23.31 1.07
CA MET A 329 -19.88 23.54 0.88
C MET A 329 -20.24 24.75 1.74
N PHE A 330 -20.17 25.93 1.14
CA PHE A 330 -21.09 27.07 1.20
C PHE A 330 -20.44 28.24 0.45
#